data_AF-A0A3Q0JK86-F1
#
_entry.id   AF-A0A3Q0JK86-F1
#
_cell.length_a   1.000
_cell.length_b   1.000
_cell.length_c   1.000
_cell.angle_alpha   90.00
_cell.angle_beta   90.00
_cell.angle_gamma   90.00
#
_symmetry.space_group_name_H-M   'P 1'
#
loop_
_entity.id
_entity.type
_entity.pdbx_description
1 polymer ?
#
loop_
_entity_poly.entity_id
_entity_poly.type
_entity_poly.pdbx_seq_one_letter_code
_entity_poly.pdbx_strand_id
1 'polypeptide(L)'
;MGDSVVEIKCPISEETFKKYFDSSMKKPSPKYAAQIMLQMLFFNKDKGLFVVAQPDFEETKNMKILEVNYDYHFMDDVLKRANNFWRENIFPKINKDTIPPQTNV
;
A
#
# COMPACT_ATOMS: atom_id res chain seq x y z
N MET A 1 18.55 13.39 -0.14
CA MET A 1 17.27 12.69 0.12
C MET A 1 17.05 11.79 -1.08
N GLY A 2 16.91 10.47 -0.90
CA GLY A 2 16.94 9.52 -2.02
C GLY A 2 15.85 9.76 -3.08
N ASP A 3 16.13 9.33 -4.31
CA ASP A 3 15.25 9.55 -5.47
C ASP A 3 14.03 8.62 -5.51
N SER A 4 14.01 7.58 -4.66
CA SER A 4 12.95 6.57 -4.62
C SER A 4 12.56 6.20 -3.20
N VAL A 5 11.29 5.82 -3.00
CA VAL A 5 10.84 5.05 -1.83
C VAL A 5 11.32 3.60 -1.97
N VAL A 6 11.66 2.92 -0.87
CA VAL A 6 12.01 1.49 -0.87
C VAL A 6 11.07 0.75 0.07
N GLU A 7 10.40 -0.27 -0.45
CA GLU A 7 9.50 -1.16 0.31
C GLU A 7 10.08 -2.59 0.25
N ILE A 8 10.44 -3.15 1.41
CA ILE A 8 11.09 -4.47 1.52
C ILE A 8 10.13 -5.47 2.17
N LYS A 9 10.02 -6.67 1.57
CA LYS A 9 9.27 -7.82 2.10
C LYS A 9 10.19 -9.03 2.26
N CYS A 10 10.01 -9.77 3.35
CA CYS A 10 10.74 -11.01 3.64
C CYS A 10 9.74 -12.16 3.90
N PRO A 11 9.25 -12.85 2.85
CA PRO A 11 8.36 -13.99 3.01
C PRO A 11 9.06 -15.18 3.69
N ILE A 12 8.30 -15.91 4.52
CA ILE A 12 8.74 -17.16 5.13
C ILE A 12 8.51 -18.36 4.17
N SER A 13 7.60 -18.23 3.20
CA SER A 13 7.23 -19.32 2.29
C SER A 13 7.11 -18.88 0.84
N GLU A 14 7.29 -19.82 -0.08
CA GLU A 14 7.08 -19.66 -1.52
C GLU A 14 5.68 -19.17 -1.87
N GLU A 15 4.66 -19.66 -1.14
CA GLU A 15 3.28 -19.21 -1.34
C GLU A 15 3.13 -17.73 -1.00
N THR A 16 3.74 -17.29 0.11
CA THR A 16 3.72 -15.89 0.52
C THR A 16 4.53 -15.01 -0.43
N PHE A 17 5.67 -15.51 -0.92
CA PHE A 17 6.46 -14.84 -1.95
C PHE A 17 5.62 -14.51 -3.18
N LYS A 18 4.90 -15.51 -3.72
CA LYS A 18 4.05 -15.33 -4.92
C LYS A 18 2.92 -14.33 -4.70
N LYS A 19 2.32 -14.26 -3.50
CA LYS A 19 1.23 -13.30 -3.18
C LYS A 19 1.66 -11.83 -3.27
N TYR A 20 2.96 -11.53 -3.17
CA TYR A 20 3.46 -10.16 -3.31
C TYR A 20 3.40 -9.63 -4.74
N PHE A 21 3.24 -10.51 -5.73
CA PHE A 21 3.27 -10.16 -7.14
C PHE A 21 1.92 -10.39 -7.84
N ASP A 22 1.75 -9.77 -9.00
CA ASP A 22 0.68 -10.12 -9.93
C ASP A 22 0.93 -11.50 -10.57
N SER A 23 -0.05 -11.99 -11.34
CA SER A 23 0.07 -13.28 -12.03
C SER A 23 1.24 -13.33 -13.02
N SER A 24 1.69 -12.17 -13.53
CA SER A 24 2.84 -12.08 -14.42
C SER A 24 4.19 -12.13 -13.70
N MET A 25 4.19 -12.01 -12.37
CA MET A 25 5.38 -11.87 -11.53
C MET A 25 6.26 -10.65 -11.91
N LYS A 26 5.74 -9.67 -12.66
CA LYS A 26 6.50 -8.49 -13.12
C LYS A 26 6.10 -7.22 -12.39
N LYS A 27 4.97 -7.22 -11.69
CA LYS A 27 4.48 -6.09 -10.90
C LYS A 27 4.12 -6.57 -9.49
N PRO A 28 4.14 -5.67 -8.49
CA PRO A 28 3.51 -5.97 -7.22
C PRO A 28 2.01 -6.27 -7.42
N SER A 29 1.44 -7.13 -6.59
CA SER A 29 -0.02 -7.33 -6.62
C SER A 29 -0.73 -6.03 -6.21
N PRO A 30 -2.01 -5.80 -6.59
CA PRO A 30 -2.67 -4.49 -6.42
C PRO A 30 -2.60 -3.94 -4.99
N LYS A 31 -2.70 -4.81 -3.98
CA LYS A 31 -2.55 -4.43 -2.57
C LYS A 31 -1.17 -3.81 -2.29
N TYR A 32 -0.10 -4.46 -2.74
CA TYR A 32 1.27 -4.02 -2.49
C TYR A 32 1.69 -2.87 -3.39
N ALA A 33 1.13 -2.76 -4.60
CA ALA A 33 1.25 -1.59 -5.45
C ALA A 33 0.67 -0.35 -4.75
N ALA A 34 -0.54 -0.46 -4.17
CA ALA A 34 -1.13 0.62 -3.38
C ALA A 34 -0.28 0.98 -2.14
N GLN A 35 0.35 0.01 -1.48
CA GLN A 35 1.22 0.30 -0.32
C GLN A 35 2.40 1.20 -0.69
N ILE A 36 3.19 0.81 -1.70
CA ILE A 36 4.37 1.60 -2.10
C ILE A 36 3.97 2.93 -2.75
N MET A 37 2.93 2.96 -3.59
CA MET A 37 2.47 4.19 -4.22
C MET A 37 1.89 5.17 -3.20
N LEU A 38 1.25 4.71 -2.14
CA LEU A 38 0.80 5.59 -1.06
C LEU A 38 1.99 6.25 -0.32
N GLN A 39 3.06 5.48 -0.07
CA GLN A 39 4.30 6.05 0.49
C GLN A 39 4.92 7.07 -0.49
N MET A 40 4.96 6.75 -1.78
CA MET A 40 5.45 7.66 -2.83
C MET A 40 4.67 8.97 -2.87
N LEU A 41 3.34 8.93 -2.71
CA LEU A 41 2.50 10.12 -2.57
C LEU A 41 2.91 10.96 -1.34
N PHE A 42 3.07 10.33 -0.16
CA PHE A 42 3.45 11.05 1.07
C PHE A 42 4.84 11.70 1.01
N PHE A 43 5.76 11.10 0.27
CA PHE A 43 7.14 11.61 0.12
C PHE A 43 7.36 12.44 -1.16
N ASN A 44 6.31 12.69 -1.93
CA ASN A 44 6.36 13.38 -3.23
C ASN A 44 7.42 12.77 -4.17
N LYS A 45 7.27 11.46 -4.44
CA LYS A 45 8.17 10.67 -5.29
C LYS A 45 7.39 10.03 -6.43
N ASP A 46 7.99 10.00 -7.62
CA ASP A 46 7.40 9.35 -8.80
C ASP A 46 7.93 7.93 -9.04
N LYS A 47 8.92 7.51 -8.25
CA LYS A 47 9.54 6.18 -8.33
C LYS A 47 9.67 5.50 -6.96
N GLY A 48 9.58 4.17 -6.99
CA GLY A 48 9.79 3.30 -5.84
C GLY A 48 10.50 2.00 -6.23
N LEU A 49 11.17 1.38 -5.27
CA LEU A 49 11.74 0.04 -5.38
C LEU A 49 10.95 -0.91 -4.48
N PHE A 50 10.31 -1.90 -5.10
CA PHE A 50 9.64 -2.98 -4.39
C PHE A 50 10.55 -4.21 -4.36
N VAL A 51 11.03 -4.56 -3.17
CA VAL A 51 12.03 -5.60 -2.95
C VAL A 51 11.41 -6.73 -2.16
N VAL A 52 11.52 -7.95 -2.68
CA VAL A 52 11.06 -9.17 -2.00
C VAL A 52 12.20 -10.17 -1.95
N ALA A 53 12.65 -10.50 -0.74
CA ALA A 53 13.63 -11.57 -0.54
C ALA A 53 13.02 -12.92 -0.95
N GLN A 54 13.83 -13.82 -1.52
CA GLN A 54 13.40 -15.21 -1.68
C GLN A 54 13.24 -15.87 -0.29
N PRO A 55 12.36 -16.86 -0.12
CA PRO A 55 12.24 -17.56 1.17
C PRO A 55 13.55 -18.20 1.67
N ASP A 56 14.44 -18.58 0.75
CA ASP A 56 15.78 -19.13 1.01
C ASP A 56 16.88 -18.06 1.04
N PHE A 57 16.53 -16.80 1.34
CA PHE A 57 17.47 -15.68 1.30
C PHE A 57 18.65 -15.86 2.25
N GLU A 58 18.49 -16.55 3.38
CA GLU A 58 19.60 -16.76 4.31
C GLU A 58 20.73 -17.57 3.66
N GLU A 59 20.39 -18.52 2.81
CA GLU A 59 21.32 -19.34 2.05
C GLU A 59 21.75 -18.67 0.74
N THR A 60 20.79 -18.14 -0.03
CA THR A 60 21.04 -17.72 -1.42
C THR A 60 21.36 -16.25 -1.59
N LYS A 61 20.98 -15.41 -0.62
CA LYS A 61 20.98 -13.93 -0.71
C LYS A 61 20.19 -13.38 -1.90
N ASN A 62 19.30 -14.19 -2.49
CA ASN A 62 18.52 -13.81 -3.65
C ASN A 62 17.32 -12.96 -3.27
N MET A 63 17.10 -11.89 -4.03
CA MET A 63 15.93 -11.03 -3.91
C MET A 63 15.42 -10.64 -5.28
N LYS A 64 14.12 -10.38 -5.36
CA LYS A 64 13.47 -9.82 -6.53
C LYS A 64 13.23 -8.33 -6.31
N ILE A 65 13.78 -7.51 -7.19
CA ILE A 65 13.65 -6.05 -7.16
C ILE A 65 12.81 -5.61 -8.37
N LEU A 66 11.75 -4.85 -8.12
CA LEU A 66 10.92 -4.24 -9.14
C LEU A 66 10.94 -2.72 -8.99
N GLU A 67 11.21 -2.00 -10.08
CA GLU A 67 10.97 -0.55 -10.15
C GLU A 67 9.46 -0.33 -10.34
N VAL A 68 8.91 0.56 -9.52
CA VAL A 68 7.50 0.96 -9.55
C VAL A 68 7.45 2.43 -9.88
N ASN A 69 6.74 2.79 -10.95
CA ASN A 69 6.42 4.17 -11.26
C ASN A 69 5.07 4.54 -10.64
N TYR A 70 4.93 5.78 -10.19
CA TYR A 70 3.68 6.28 -9.66
C TYR A 70 2.59 6.23 -10.73
N ASP A 71 1.44 5.67 -10.39
CA ASP A 71 0.26 5.65 -11.25
C ASP A 71 -0.85 6.49 -10.61
N TYR A 72 -1.02 7.72 -11.12
CA TYR A 72 -2.02 8.67 -10.63
C TYR A 72 -3.45 8.14 -10.76
N HIS A 73 -3.77 7.43 -11.84
CA HIS A 73 -5.13 6.93 -12.05
C HIS A 73 -5.46 5.81 -11.08
N PHE A 74 -4.51 4.89 -10.89
CA PHE A 74 -4.64 3.84 -9.90
C PHE A 74 -4.79 4.42 -8.47
N MET A 75 -3.96 5.39 -8.10
CA MET A 75 -4.00 5.96 -6.76
C MET A 75 -5.23 6.82 -6.49
N ASP A 76 -5.69 7.60 -7.48
CA ASP A 76 -6.94 8.36 -7.38
C ASP A 76 -8.14 7.44 -7.11
N ASP A 77 -8.22 6.30 -7.80
CA ASP A 77 -9.26 5.29 -7.58
C ASP A 77 -9.16 4.63 -6.18
N VAL A 78 -7.95 4.29 -5.72
CA VAL A 78 -7.71 3.78 -4.36
C VAL A 78 -8.14 4.78 -3.29
N LEU A 79 -7.77 6.05 -3.44
CA LEU A 79 -8.10 7.12 -2.49
C LEU A 79 -9.60 7.43 -2.48
N LYS A 80 -10.25 7.43 -3.64
CA LYS A 80 -11.71 7.59 -3.75
C LYS A 80 -12.46 6.48 -3.01
N ARG A 81 -12.06 5.22 -3.20
CA ARG A 81 -12.64 4.09 -2.45
C ARG A 81 -12.41 4.22 -0.95
N ALA A 82 -11.20 4.58 -0.53
CA ALA A 82 -10.88 4.79 0.88
C ALA A 82 -11.76 5.91 1.49
N ASN A 83 -11.86 7.04 0.80
CA ASN A 83 -12.69 8.16 1.23
C ASN A 83 -14.18 7.78 1.34
N ASN A 84 -14.73 7.07 0.34
CA ASN A 84 -16.10 6.58 0.38
C ASN A 84 -16.33 5.63 1.58
N PHE A 85 -15.42 4.68 1.81
CA PHE A 85 -15.49 3.78 2.95
C PHE A 85 -15.54 4.55 4.28
N TRP A 86 -14.65 5.53 4.46
CA TRP A 86 -14.62 6.36 5.67
C TRP A 86 -15.90 7.17 5.86
N ARG A 87 -16.40 7.81 4.80
CA ARG A 87 -17.63 8.60 4.82
C ARG A 87 -18.86 7.77 5.22
N GLU A 88 -18.94 6.55 4.75
CA GLU A 88 -20.11 5.69 4.95
C GLU A 88 -20.04 4.89 6.26
N ASN A 89 -18.84 4.52 6.71
CA ASN A 89 -18.69 3.54 7.80
C ASN A 89 -18.04 4.08 9.07
N ILE A 90 -17.23 5.14 8.95
CA ILE A 90 -16.39 5.66 10.05
C ILE A 90 -16.92 7.00 10.56
N PHE A 91 -17.05 8.01 9.70
CA PHE A 91 -17.50 9.35 10.11
C PHE A 91 -18.86 9.37 10.84
N PRO A 92 -19.89 8.59 10.44
CA PRO A 92 -21.17 8.57 11.14
C PRO A 92 -21.08 8.03 12.57
N LYS A 93 -20.03 7.29 12.92
CA LYS A 93 -19.79 6.77 14.27
C LYS A 93 -19.03 7.79 15.11
N ILE A 94 -18.04 8.47 14.52
CA ILE A 94 -17.27 9.52 15.20
C ILE A 94 -18.14 10.75 15.52
N ASN A 95 -19.04 11.13 14.61
CA ASN A 95 -19.89 12.32 14.78
C ASN A 95 -21.05 12.16 15.78
N LYS A 96 -21.37 10.94 16.21
CA LYS A 96 -22.42 10.70 17.22
C LYS A 96 -21.94 10.92 18.65
N ASP A 97 -20.65 10.72 18.90
CA ASP A 97 -20.05 10.84 20.23
C ASP A 97 -19.52 12.26 20.55
N THR A 98 -19.65 13.21 19.61
CA THR A 98 -19.11 14.58 19.72
C THR A 98 -20.15 15.69 19.78
N ILE A 99 -21.45 15.36 19.63
CA ILE A 99 -22.54 16.31 19.85
C ILE A 99 -23.24 15.90 21.16
N PRO A 100 -23.05 16.64 22.28
CA PRO A 100 -23.83 16.37 23.49
C PRO A 100 -25.32 16.44 23.17
N PRO A 101 -26.17 15.60 23.79
CA PRO A 101 -27.60 15.62 23.54
C PRO A 101 -28.12 17.04 23.72
N GLN A 102 -28.70 17.60 22.65
CA GLN A 102 -29.32 18.92 22.73
C GLN A 102 -30.45 18.83 23.75
N THR A 103 -30.28 19.52 24.89
CA THR A 103 -31.35 19.76 25.84
C THR A 103 -32.37 20.65 25.17
N ASN A 104 -33.56 20.11 24.90
CA ASN A 104 -34.72 20.90 24.49
C ASN A 104 -35.00 21.95 25.58
N VAL A 105 -34.73 23.22 25.27
CA VAL A 105 -35.29 24.39 25.97
C VAL A 105 -36.59 24.80 25.30
#